data_AF-A0A1B8WA65-F1
#
_entry.id   AF-A0A1B8WA65-F1
#
_cell.length_a   1.000
_cell.length_b   1.000
_cell.length_c   1.000
_cell.angle_alpha   90.00
_cell.angle_beta   90.00
_cell.angle_gamma   90.00
#
_symmetry.space_group_name_H-M   'P 1'
#
loop_
_entity.id
_entity.type
_entity.pdbx_description
1 polymer ?
#
loop_
_entity_poly.entity_id
_entity_poly.type
_entity_poly.pdbx_seq_one_letter_code
_entity_poly.pdbx_strand_id
1 'polypeptide(L)'
;MKKRMNQLVCSTALLALLTVSPGIGSAASYTVQQNDTLWIIGNKYSTTAGNLKKLNSLTSDSISVGQKLVVPDPPEFKATSVLPNDTMWKIAQRHSVPLNKLLAANPQTNPNNIWTGLGIRIPKKPDQYLNGVFPLAKGSFTPFSNSYADARTWSSEGSVARTHEGVDVLADKGTAVYSAMAGTIVKAGWNELGGWRVTIQVDDHTEFYYAHLSKYAANIKEGVKVTAGQLIGYVGSSGYGPEGTEGKFVTHLHFGIYKRTPAYHAVDPYLYLKWWAL
;
A
#
# COMPACT_ATOMS: atom_id res chain seq x y z
N MET A 1 -56.93 18.53 44.26
CA MET A 1 -55.73 17.66 44.17
C MET A 1 -55.64 17.12 42.76
N LYS A 2 -54.65 17.56 41.97
CA LYS A 2 -54.56 17.31 40.52
C LYS A 2 -53.99 15.91 40.25
N LYS A 3 -54.69 15.12 39.44
CA LYS A 3 -54.27 13.82 38.88
C LYS A 3 -52.98 14.02 38.05
N ARG A 4 -51.95 13.20 38.28
CA ARG A 4 -50.81 13.04 37.36
C ARG A 4 -51.01 11.73 36.59
N MET A 5 -50.92 11.83 35.28
CA MET A 5 -51.04 10.74 34.31
C MET A 5 -49.81 10.76 33.40
N ASN A 6 -49.31 9.55 33.09
CA ASN A 6 -48.33 9.16 32.05
C ASN A 6 -46.90 9.70 32.23
N GLN A 7 -45.83 8.93 31.96
CA GLN A 7 -45.56 8.22 30.72
C GLN A 7 -44.61 7.02 30.91
N LEU A 8 -44.96 5.91 30.26
CA LEU A 8 -44.07 4.80 29.91
C LEU A 8 -42.93 5.32 29.02
N VAL A 9 -41.68 5.04 29.37
CA VAL A 9 -40.55 5.16 28.44
C VAL A 9 -40.44 3.83 27.69
N CYS A 10 -40.79 3.89 26.41
CA CYS A 10 -40.62 2.80 25.45
C CYS A 10 -39.17 2.83 24.96
N SER A 11 -38.32 1.90 25.43
CA SER A 11 -36.95 1.74 24.95
C SER A 11 -36.95 1.05 23.59
N THR A 12 -36.77 1.81 22.51
CA THR A 12 -36.52 1.27 21.18
C THR A 12 -35.07 0.82 21.06
N ALA A 13 -34.85 -0.49 21.11
CA ALA A 13 -33.59 -1.09 20.69
C ALA A 13 -33.48 -0.95 19.17
N LEU A 14 -32.54 -0.12 18.70
CA LEU A 14 -32.25 0.03 17.28
C LEU A 14 -31.37 -1.14 16.82
N LEU A 15 -32.00 -2.20 16.33
CA LEU A 15 -31.34 -3.33 15.68
C LEU A 15 -30.90 -2.91 14.28
N ALA A 16 -29.64 -2.51 14.10
CA ALA A 16 -29.09 -2.26 12.78
C ALA A 16 -28.85 -3.60 12.06
N LEU A 17 -29.80 -4.03 11.23
CA LEU A 17 -29.59 -5.12 10.27
C LEU A 17 -28.59 -4.64 9.19
N LEU A 18 -27.37 -5.16 9.24
CA LEU A 18 -26.44 -5.12 8.11
C LEU A 18 -26.88 -6.16 7.08
N THR A 19 -27.56 -5.71 6.04
CA THR A 19 -27.78 -6.51 4.83
C THR A 19 -26.48 -6.54 4.02
N VAL A 20 -25.79 -7.68 4.02
CA VAL A 20 -24.67 -7.92 3.11
C VAL A 20 -25.23 -8.62 1.87
N SER A 21 -25.49 -7.85 0.82
CA SER A 21 -25.73 -8.39 -0.52
C SER A 21 -24.38 -8.71 -1.18
N PRO A 22 -24.17 -9.92 -1.74
CA PRO A 22 -22.98 -10.21 -2.53
C PRO A 22 -23.22 -9.68 -3.95
N GLY A 23 -22.54 -8.60 -4.32
CA GLY A 23 -22.66 -7.98 -5.64
C GLY A 23 -21.32 -7.43 -6.11
N ILE A 24 -21.04 -7.70 -7.38
CA ILE A 24 -19.90 -7.24 -8.20
C ILE A 24 -19.40 -5.86 -7.77
N GLY A 25 -18.08 -5.73 -7.53
CA GLY A 25 -17.41 -4.62 -6.85
C GLY A 25 -17.97 -3.22 -7.13
N SER A 26 -18.89 -2.78 -6.29
CA SER A 26 -19.28 -1.38 -6.17
C SER A 26 -18.19 -0.70 -5.36
N ALA A 27 -17.48 0.25 -5.97
CA ALA A 27 -16.53 1.06 -5.23
C ALA A 27 -17.24 1.69 -4.03
N ALA A 28 -16.69 1.52 -2.83
CA ALA A 28 -17.28 2.03 -1.61
C ALA A 28 -17.44 3.55 -1.70
N SER A 29 -18.46 4.11 -1.05
CA SER A 29 -18.66 5.56 -1.00
C SER A 29 -18.33 6.09 0.39
N TYR A 30 -17.70 7.27 0.43
CA TYR A 30 -17.37 8.00 1.65
C TYR A 30 -17.99 9.40 1.60
N THR A 31 -18.68 9.79 2.68
CA THR A 31 -19.21 11.15 2.83
C THR A 31 -18.19 12.00 3.57
N VAL A 32 -17.70 13.07 2.93
CA VAL A 32 -16.72 14.01 3.48
C VAL A 32 -17.22 14.61 4.79
N GLN A 33 -16.37 14.55 5.81
CA GLN A 33 -16.60 15.09 7.15
C GLN A 33 -15.88 16.43 7.33
N GLN A 34 -16.20 17.13 8.41
CA GLN A 34 -15.52 18.37 8.76
C GLN A 34 -14.02 18.14 9.01
N ASN A 35 -13.18 19.01 8.44
CA ASN A 35 -11.71 18.95 8.47
C ASN A 35 -11.07 17.80 7.67
N ASP A 36 -11.85 17.06 6.88
CA ASP A 36 -11.27 16.11 5.94
C ASP A 36 -10.45 16.83 4.86
N THR A 37 -9.37 16.18 4.45
CA THR A 37 -8.63 16.50 3.22
C THR A 37 -8.56 15.25 2.36
N LEU A 38 -8.35 15.41 1.05
CA LEU A 38 -8.12 14.25 0.17
C LEU A 38 -6.94 13.39 0.62
N TRP A 39 -5.95 13.98 1.30
CA TRP A 39 -4.83 13.24 1.88
C TRP A 39 -5.27 12.34 3.05
N ILE A 40 -6.05 12.87 4.00
CA ILE A 40 -6.58 12.08 5.13
C ILE A 40 -7.47 10.95 4.63
N ILE A 41 -8.38 11.24 3.70
CA ILE A 41 -9.27 10.24 3.11
C ILE A 41 -8.46 9.22 2.31
N GLY A 42 -7.50 9.66 1.50
CA GLY A 42 -6.64 8.79 0.71
C GLY A 42 -5.91 7.77 1.60
N ASN A 43 -5.26 8.25 2.65
CA ASN A 43 -4.56 7.39 3.61
C ASN A 43 -5.51 6.40 4.28
N LYS A 44 -6.72 6.83 4.66
CA LYS A 44 -7.74 5.95 5.24
C LYS A 44 -8.13 4.81 4.29
N TYR A 45 -8.19 5.09 2.99
CA TYR A 45 -8.55 4.13 1.95
C TYR A 45 -7.36 3.60 1.15
N SER A 46 -6.14 3.69 1.70
CA SER A 46 -4.94 3.09 1.11
C SER A 46 -4.62 3.58 -0.31
N THR A 47 -4.95 4.83 -0.62
CA THR A 47 -4.72 5.47 -1.93
C THR A 47 -4.17 6.89 -1.74
N THR A 48 -3.79 7.55 -2.82
CA THR A 48 -3.28 8.93 -2.75
C THR A 48 -4.37 9.95 -3.06
N ALA A 49 -4.11 11.21 -2.71
CA ALA A 49 -4.99 12.31 -3.12
C ALA A 49 -5.13 12.41 -4.65
N GLY A 50 -4.04 12.15 -5.40
CA GLY A 50 -4.04 12.13 -6.87
C GLY A 50 -4.99 11.07 -7.44
N ASN A 51 -4.86 9.82 -6.98
CA ASN A 51 -5.73 8.73 -7.37
C ASN A 51 -7.19 8.96 -6.95
N LEU A 52 -7.45 9.53 -5.77
CA LEU A 52 -8.82 9.90 -5.37
C LEU A 52 -9.43 10.97 -6.28
N LYS A 53 -8.66 12.00 -6.68
CA LYS A 53 -9.15 13.01 -7.62
C LYS A 53 -9.54 12.36 -8.94
N LYS A 54 -8.68 11.50 -9.49
CA LYS A 54 -8.93 10.79 -10.74
C LYS A 54 -10.18 9.92 -10.66
N LEU A 55 -10.35 9.17 -9.57
CA LEU A 55 -11.51 8.30 -9.33
C LEU A 55 -12.83 9.07 -9.26
N ASN A 56 -12.78 10.33 -8.82
CA ASN A 56 -13.95 11.19 -8.61
C ASN A 56 -14.06 12.33 -9.62
N SER A 57 -13.24 12.33 -10.68
CA SER A 57 -13.17 13.40 -11.69
C SER A 57 -12.99 14.81 -11.09
N LEU A 58 -12.24 14.92 -9.98
CA LEU A 58 -11.96 16.22 -9.34
C LEU A 58 -10.79 16.93 -10.03
N THR A 59 -10.90 18.25 -10.18
CA THR A 59 -9.87 19.09 -10.80
C THR A 59 -8.96 19.79 -9.79
N SER A 60 -9.30 19.77 -8.50
CA SER A 60 -8.54 20.39 -7.41
C SER A 60 -8.63 19.56 -6.13
N ASP A 61 -7.87 19.95 -5.09
CA ASP A 61 -7.91 19.30 -3.77
C ASP A 61 -9.09 19.75 -2.88
N SER A 62 -9.90 20.71 -3.36
CA SER A 62 -11.05 21.24 -2.64
C SER A 62 -12.20 20.23 -2.59
N ILE A 63 -12.68 19.96 -1.38
CA ILE A 63 -13.84 19.10 -1.10
C ILE A 63 -14.76 19.78 -0.08
N SER A 64 -16.06 19.49 -0.17
CA SER A 64 -17.08 20.07 0.71
C SER A 64 -17.61 19.04 1.70
N VAL A 65 -17.86 19.46 2.95
CA VAL A 65 -18.55 18.60 3.94
C VAL A 65 -19.88 18.12 3.36
N GLY A 66 -20.15 16.82 3.48
CA GLY A 66 -21.33 16.16 2.92
C GLY A 66 -21.17 15.69 1.46
N GLN A 67 -20.10 16.07 0.76
CA GLN A 67 -19.80 15.54 -0.57
C GLN A 67 -19.57 14.02 -0.49
N LYS A 68 -20.17 13.27 -1.41
CA LYS A 68 -19.91 11.83 -1.55
C LYS A 68 -18.76 11.62 -2.51
N LEU A 69 -17.73 10.93 -2.05
CA LEU A 69 -16.62 10.46 -2.86
C LEU A 69 -16.75 8.95 -3.05
N VAL A 70 -16.45 8.49 -4.25
CA VAL A 70 -16.10 7.12 -4.55
C VAL A 70 -14.68 6.88 -4.03
N VAL A 71 -14.51 5.85 -3.21
CA VAL A 71 -13.22 5.47 -2.62
C VAL A 71 -12.90 4.02 -3.00
N PRO A 72 -11.62 3.67 -3.19
CA PRO A 72 -11.25 2.28 -3.41
C PRO A 72 -11.54 1.47 -2.15
N ASP A 73 -11.99 0.23 -2.33
CA ASP A 73 -11.95 -0.74 -1.25
C ASP A 73 -10.47 -1.03 -0.93
N PRO A 74 -9.99 -0.81 0.31
CA PRO A 74 -8.58 -1.00 0.63
C PRO A 74 -8.19 -2.45 0.28
N PRO A 75 -7.35 -2.68 -0.73
CA PRO A 75 -7.18 -4.01 -1.32
C PRO A 75 -6.40 -4.97 -0.39
N GLU A 76 -5.89 -4.46 0.73
CA GLU A 76 -4.97 -5.14 1.63
C GLU A 76 -5.66 -6.10 2.61
N PHE A 77 -6.93 -5.88 2.98
CA PHE A 77 -7.61 -6.71 3.96
C PHE A 77 -9.04 -7.05 3.55
N LYS A 78 -9.44 -8.30 3.78
CA LYS A 78 -10.84 -8.72 3.79
C LYS A 78 -11.34 -8.79 5.24
N ALA A 79 -12.46 -8.12 5.52
CA ALA A 79 -13.09 -8.26 6.83
C ALA A 79 -13.76 -9.64 6.98
N THR A 80 -13.64 -10.23 8.16
CA THR A 80 -14.44 -11.37 8.61
C THR A 80 -14.82 -11.19 10.08
N SER A 81 -15.73 -12.02 10.58
CA SER A 81 -16.11 -12.05 11.99
C SER A 81 -15.68 -13.36 12.63
N VAL A 82 -15.27 -13.31 13.89
CA VAL A 82 -15.01 -14.50 14.72
C VAL A 82 -16.31 -15.30 14.85
N LEU A 83 -16.26 -16.60 14.55
CA LEU A 83 -17.37 -17.54 14.74
C LEU A 83 -17.29 -18.21 16.12
N PRO A 84 -18.37 -18.86 16.59
CA PRO A 84 -18.32 -19.63 17.84
C PRO A 84 -17.17 -20.65 17.84
N ASN A 85 -16.40 -20.67 18.94
CA ASN A 85 -15.23 -21.54 19.14
C ASN A 85 -14.05 -21.31 18.17
N ASP A 86 -14.01 -20.18 17.46
CA ASP A 86 -12.85 -19.77 16.69
C ASP A 86 -11.65 -19.49 17.62
N THR A 87 -10.46 -19.75 17.09
CA THR A 87 -9.19 -19.20 17.57
C THR A 87 -8.54 -18.48 16.39
N MET A 88 -7.57 -17.59 16.65
CA MET A 88 -6.80 -16.99 15.54
C MET A 88 -6.19 -18.04 14.61
N TRP A 89 -5.79 -19.21 15.14
CA TRP A 89 -5.28 -20.33 14.35
C TRP A 89 -6.36 -20.93 13.42
N LYS A 90 -7.58 -21.18 13.92
CA LYS A 90 -8.68 -21.70 13.09
C LYS A 90 -9.09 -20.71 12.00
N ILE A 91 -9.11 -19.42 12.33
CA ILE A 91 -9.39 -18.35 11.37
C ILE A 91 -8.30 -18.32 10.29
N ALA A 92 -7.03 -18.32 10.68
CA ALA A 92 -5.89 -18.36 9.77
C ALA A 92 -5.98 -19.54 8.80
N GLN A 93 -6.25 -20.75 9.33
CA GLN A 93 -6.44 -21.97 8.54
C GLN A 93 -7.62 -21.86 7.57
N ARG A 94 -8.80 -21.44 8.05
CA ARG A 94 -10.02 -21.26 7.23
C ARG A 94 -9.78 -20.32 6.04
N HIS A 95 -8.97 -19.29 6.24
CA HIS A 95 -8.66 -18.29 5.21
C HIS A 95 -7.37 -18.57 4.45
N SER A 96 -6.68 -19.70 4.69
CA SER A 96 -5.41 -20.05 4.04
C SER A 96 -4.32 -18.98 4.18
N VAL A 97 -4.28 -18.31 5.32
CA VAL A 97 -3.28 -17.29 5.68
C VAL A 97 -2.39 -17.84 6.81
N PRO A 98 -1.06 -17.62 6.77
CA PRO A 98 -0.20 -17.96 7.90
C PRO A 98 -0.60 -17.23 9.19
N LEU A 99 -0.61 -17.93 10.33
CA LEU A 99 -1.03 -17.35 11.61
C LEU A 99 -0.27 -16.07 11.95
N ASN A 100 1.05 -16.05 11.77
CA ASN A 100 1.87 -14.86 12.03
C ASN A 100 1.43 -13.64 11.20
N LYS A 101 1.09 -13.83 9.92
CA LYS A 101 0.57 -12.76 9.05
C LYS A 101 -0.81 -12.27 9.50
N LEU A 102 -1.68 -13.19 9.95
CA LEU A 102 -2.99 -12.83 10.51
C LEU A 102 -2.83 -12.00 11.79
N LEU A 103 -1.94 -12.40 12.68
CA LEU A 103 -1.66 -11.69 13.93
C LEU A 103 -1.07 -10.30 13.65
N ALA A 104 -0.11 -10.20 12.73
CA ALA A 104 0.49 -8.93 12.32
C ALA A 104 -0.51 -7.97 11.66
N ALA A 105 -1.54 -8.51 10.98
CA ALA A 105 -2.63 -7.72 10.40
C ALA A 105 -3.63 -7.20 11.46
N ASN A 106 -3.60 -7.75 12.68
CA ASN A 106 -4.52 -7.41 13.78
C ASN A 106 -3.74 -7.06 15.07
N PRO A 107 -2.80 -6.10 15.04
CA PRO A 107 -1.98 -5.78 16.20
C PRO A 107 -2.78 -5.22 17.38
N GLN A 108 -3.98 -4.69 17.11
CA GLN A 108 -4.92 -4.22 18.14
C GLN A 108 -5.64 -5.34 18.89
N THR A 109 -5.58 -6.58 18.41
CA THR A 109 -6.38 -7.69 18.93
C THR A 109 -5.51 -8.61 19.79
N ASN A 110 -5.92 -8.87 21.03
CA ASN A 110 -5.30 -9.91 21.83
C ASN A 110 -5.71 -11.29 21.28
N PRO A 111 -4.77 -12.10 20.75
CA PRO A 111 -5.11 -13.36 20.08
C PRO A 111 -5.69 -14.43 21.02
N ASN A 112 -5.48 -14.29 22.33
CA ASN A 112 -5.98 -15.21 23.34
C ASN A 112 -7.34 -14.77 23.92
N ASN A 113 -7.85 -13.62 23.52
CA ASN A 113 -9.13 -13.09 24.00
C ASN A 113 -9.94 -12.52 22.83
N ILE A 114 -10.59 -13.41 22.10
CA ILE A 114 -11.50 -13.07 21.00
C ILE A 114 -12.91 -13.59 21.31
N TRP A 115 -13.93 -12.89 20.82
CA TRP A 115 -15.33 -13.24 21.04
C TRP A 115 -16.09 -13.31 19.72
N THR A 116 -17.15 -14.11 19.68
CA THR A 116 -18.02 -14.24 18.51
C THR A 116 -18.51 -12.87 18.04
N GLY A 117 -18.41 -12.61 16.74
CA GLY A 117 -18.78 -11.34 16.12
C GLY A 117 -17.66 -10.30 16.07
N LEU A 118 -16.54 -10.49 16.79
CA LEU A 118 -15.38 -9.61 16.67
C LEU A 118 -14.89 -9.55 15.22
N GLY A 119 -14.72 -8.33 14.70
CA GLY A 119 -14.16 -8.12 13.37
C GLY A 119 -12.66 -8.43 13.33
N ILE A 120 -12.25 -9.23 12.34
CA ILE A 120 -10.86 -9.62 12.08
C ILE A 120 -10.50 -9.22 10.66
N ARG A 121 -9.31 -8.63 10.50
CA ARG A 121 -8.72 -8.28 9.20
C ARG A 121 -7.95 -9.48 8.66
N ILE A 122 -8.41 -10.06 7.56
CA ILE A 122 -7.71 -11.12 6.84
C ILE A 122 -6.81 -10.46 5.79
N PRO A 123 -5.47 -10.55 5.88
CA PRO A 123 -4.60 -9.97 4.87
C PRO A 123 -4.84 -10.65 3.52
N LYS A 124 -5.01 -9.86 2.47
CA LYS A 124 -5.13 -10.36 1.12
C LYS A 124 -3.76 -10.85 0.65
N LYS A 125 -3.74 -12.11 0.23
CA LYS A 125 -2.53 -12.80 -0.23
C LYS A 125 -2.27 -12.44 -1.69
N PRO A 126 -1.04 -12.00 -2.07
CA PRO A 126 -0.68 -11.85 -3.47
C PRO A 126 -0.49 -13.21 -4.15
N ASP A 127 -0.64 -13.28 -5.47
CA ASP A 127 -0.61 -14.57 -6.20
C ASP A 127 0.82 -15.14 -6.32
N GLN A 128 1.84 -14.29 -6.25
CA GLN A 128 3.25 -14.67 -6.41
C GLN A 128 4.13 -14.03 -5.32
N TYR A 129 5.40 -14.44 -5.25
CA TYR A 129 6.43 -13.84 -4.39
C TYR A 129 6.06 -13.74 -2.89
N LEU A 130 5.33 -14.74 -2.37
CA LEU A 130 4.83 -14.75 -0.99
C LEU A 130 5.91 -14.65 0.09
N ASN A 131 7.10 -15.14 -0.23
CA ASN A 131 8.29 -15.20 0.62
C ASN A 131 9.22 -14.00 0.44
N GLY A 132 8.79 -12.97 -0.28
CA GLY A 132 9.54 -11.72 -0.38
C GLY A 132 9.67 -11.02 0.97
N VAL A 133 10.69 -10.16 1.04
CA VAL A 133 11.03 -9.35 2.21
C VAL A 133 10.69 -7.90 1.91
N PHE A 134 10.18 -7.17 2.91
CA PHE A 134 9.95 -5.74 2.73
C PHE A 134 11.31 -5.03 2.51
N PRO A 135 11.45 -4.15 1.51
CA PRO A 135 12.76 -3.63 1.11
C PRO A 135 13.36 -2.62 2.09
N LEU A 136 12.66 -2.28 3.18
CA LEU A 136 13.12 -1.38 4.24
C LEU A 136 12.94 -2.04 5.61
N ALA A 137 13.69 -1.60 6.62
CA ALA A 137 13.52 -2.12 7.97
C ALA A 137 12.21 -1.63 8.62
N LYS A 138 11.58 -2.46 9.47
CA LYS A 138 10.39 -2.03 10.22
C LYS A 138 10.71 -0.80 11.07
N GLY A 139 9.88 0.23 10.95
CA GLY A 139 10.06 1.50 11.67
C GLY A 139 10.99 2.51 11.00
N SER A 140 11.63 2.17 9.88
CA SER A 140 12.49 3.10 9.11
C SER A 140 11.75 3.80 7.96
N PHE A 141 10.42 3.72 7.92
CA PHE A 141 9.59 4.30 6.86
C PHE A 141 8.26 4.75 7.44
N THR A 142 7.63 5.73 6.80
CA THR A 142 6.28 6.15 7.17
C THR A 142 5.25 5.23 6.53
N PRO A 143 4.03 5.09 7.10
CA PRO A 143 2.94 4.40 6.41
C PRO A 143 2.78 4.89 4.97
N PHE A 144 2.59 3.95 4.05
CA PHE A 144 2.52 4.23 2.61
C PHE A 144 1.16 3.81 2.03
N SER A 145 0.74 4.54 1.00
CA SER A 145 -0.50 4.36 0.25
C SER A 145 -0.20 3.84 -1.15
N ASN A 146 -1.23 3.39 -1.87
CA ASN A 146 -1.05 2.95 -3.25
C ASN A 146 -0.88 4.15 -4.20
N SER A 147 0.38 4.50 -4.47
CA SER A 147 0.74 5.53 -5.45
C SER A 147 0.89 5.01 -6.87
N TYR A 148 0.59 3.73 -7.13
CA TYR A 148 0.63 3.18 -8.48
C TYR A 148 -0.40 3.87 -9.37
N ALA A 149 -0.06 4.06 -10.65
CA ALA A 149 -0.85 4.76 -11.66
C ALA A 149 -1.18 6.24 -11.37
N ASP A 150 -0.61 6.83 -10.32
CA ASP A 150 -0.70 8.27 -10.07
C ASP A 150 -0.16 9.06 -11.27
N ALA A 151 -0.83 10.16 -11.61
CA ALA A 151 -0.33 11.06 -12.64
C ALA A 151 0.97 11.72 -12.17
N ARG A 152 2.00 11.72 -13.03
CA ARG A 152 3.27 12.42 -12.78
C ARG A 152 3.50 13.47 -13.86
N THR A 153 3.70 14.72 -13.44
CA THR A 153 4.11 15.84 -14.29
C THR A 153 5.60 16.07 -14.11
N TRP A 154 6.36 15.95 -15.21
CA TRP A 154 7.72 16.48 -15.31
C TRP A 154 8.00 16.83 -16.76
N SER A 155 7.54 18.01 -17.18
CA SER A 155 8.13 18.74 -18.29
C SER A 155 8.30 20.20 -17.84
N SER A 156 9.27 20.90 -18.42
CA SER A 156 9.44 22.36 -18.28
C SER A 156 8.20 23.16 -18.67
N GLU A 157 7.25 22.53 -19.35
CA GLU A 157 6.00 23.09 -19.88
C GLU A 157 4.75 22.60 -19.13
N GLY A 158 4.91 21.84 -18.04
CA GLY A 158 3.79 21.40 -17.17
C GLY A 158 2.89 20.30 -17.76
N SER A 159 3.32 19.60 -18.80
CA SER A 159 2.57 18.51 -19.44
C SER A 159 2.60 17.24 -18.57
N VAL A 160 1.44 16.62 -18.33
CA VAL A 160 1.34 15.27 -17.75
C VAL A 160 1.73 14.26 -18.83
N ALA A 161 2.88 13.58 -18.69
CA ALA A 161 3.40 12.70 -19.74
C ALA A 161 3.55 11.22 -19.31
N ARG A 162 3.41 10.87 -18.01
CA ARG A 162 3.60 9.49 -17.56
C ARG A 162 2.77 9.09 -16.35
N THR A 163 2.43 7.81 -16.28
CA THR A 163 1.85 7.16 -15.11
C THR A 163 2.95 6.70 -14.15
N HIS A 164 2.67 6.73 -12.86
CA HIS A 164 3.59 6.20 -11.85
C HIS A 164 3.59 4.68 -11.84
N GLU A 165 4.72 4.06 -12.18
CA GLU A 165 4.86 2.60 -12.40
C GLU A 165 5.33 1.82 -11.16
N GLY A 166 5.14 2.39 -9.98
CA GLY A 166 5.56 1.78 -8.73
C GLY A 166 4.86 2.36 -7.51
N VAL A 167 5.37 2.01 -6.34
CA VAL A 167 4.94 2.57 -5.05
C VAL A 167 6.11 3.30 -4.42
N ASP A 168 5.84 4.53 -3.96
CA ASP A 168 6.81 5.35 -3.24
C ASP A 168 6.66 5.08 -1.74
N VAL A 169 7.75 4.61 -1.12
CA VAL A 169 7.83 4.38 0.33
C VAL A 169 8.75 5.43 0.93
N LEU A 170 8.15 6.43 1.57
CA LEU A 170 8.84 7.54 2.21
C LEU A 170 9.71 7.03 3.37
N ALA A 171 10.98 7.43 3.36
CA ALA A 171 11.97 7.09 4.36
C ALA A 171 13.12 8.11 4.32
N ASP A 172 13.86 8.24 5.41
CA ASP A 172 14.96 9.21 5.50
C ASP A 172 16.14 8.86 4.58
N LYS A 173 16.88 9.88 4.13
CA LYS A 173 18.06 9.70 3.25
C LYS A 173 19.09 8.86 4.00
N GLY A 174 19.63 7.85 3.34
CA GLY A 174 20.58 6.93 3.95
C GLY A 174 19.92 5.73 4.66
N THR A 175 18.58 5.61 4.68
CA THR A 175 17.91 4.39 5.14
C THR A 175 18.34 3.20 4.28
N ALA A 176 18.71 2.08 4.90
CA ALA A 176 19.13 0.87 4.19
C ALA A 176 18.00 0.29 3.31
N VAL A 177 18.34 -0.05 2.07
CA VAL A 177 17.45 -0.69 1.10
C VAL A 177 17.92 -2.12 0.84
N TYR A 178 17.01 -3.07 0.96
CA TYR A 178 17.25 -4.49 0.82
C TYR A 178 16.53 -5.06 -0.41
N SER A 179 17.13 -6.06 -1.04
CA SER A 179 16.46 -6.80 -2.13
C SER A 179 15.25 -7.55 -1.58
N ALA A 180 14.07 -7.28 -2.11
CA ALA A 180 12.85 -7.96 -1.69
C ALA A 180 12.84 -9.45 -2.04
N MET A 181 13.57 -9.86 -3.09
CA MET A 181 13.66 -11.24 -3.55
C MET A 181 15.11 -11.60 -3.92
N ALA A 182 15.41 -12.90 -3.97
CA ALA A 182 16.65 -13.36 -4.58
C ALA A 182 16.57 -13.17 -6.10
N GLY A 183 17.71 -12.95 -6.75
CA GLY A 183 17.74 -12.72 -8.19
C GLY A 183 19.11 -12.33 -8.71
N THR A 184 19.14 -11.86 -9.95
CA THR A 184 20.35 -11.34 -10.59
C THR A 184 20.16 -9.87 -10.93
N ILE A 185 21.12 -9.03 -10.59
CA ILE A 185 21.13 -7.63 -11.01
C ILE A 185 21.31 -7.59 -12.52
N VAL A 186 20.28 -7.16 -13.24
CA VAL A 186 20.31 -7.02 -14.71
C VAL A 186 20.65 -5.61 -15.14
N LYS A 187 20.46 -4.63 -14.24
CA LYS A 187 20.87 -3.25 -14.48
C LYS A 187 21.22 -2.53 -13.19
N ALA A 188 22.33 -1.79 -13.19
CA ALA A 188 22.69 -0.87 -12.13
C ALA A 188 23.40 0.34 -12.72
N GLY A 189 22.96 1.54 -12.36
CA GLY A 189 23.56 2.80 -12.78
C GLY A 189 22.55 3.93 -12.77
N TRP A 190 23.01 5.10 -13.22
CA TRP A 190 22.17 6.27 -13.38
C TRP A 190 21.17 6.12 -14.53
N ASN A 191 19.95 6.62 -14.35
CA ASN A 191 19.09 7.08 -15.45
C ASN A 191 18.43 8.41 -15.07
N GLU A 192 17.98 9.18 -16.06
CA GLU A 192 17.50 10.54 -15.80
C GLU A 192 16.28 10.60 -14.87
N LEU A 193 15.37 9.62 -14.94
CA LEU A 193 14.15 9.65 -14.12
C LEU A 193 14.37 9.06 -12.72
N GLY A 194 14.93 7.86 -12.65
CA GLY A 194 15.13 7.10 -11.41
C GLY A 194 16.41 7.44 -10.65
N GLY A 195 17.33 8.21 -11.23
CA GLY A 195 18.64 8.49 -10.66
C GLY A 195 19.45 7.21 -10.49
N TRP A 196 20.11 7.05 -9.34
CA TRP A 196 20.75 5.77 -9.01
C TRP A 196 19.68 4.72 -8.75
N ARG A 197 19.67 3.69 -9.59
CA ARG A 197 18.69 2.61 -9.52
C ARG A 197 19.34 1.24 -9.62
N VAL A 198 18.62 0.21 -9.17
CA VAL A 198 18.98 -1.21 -9.38
C VAL A 198 17.76 -1.93 -9.92
N THR A 199 17.95 -2.76 -10.94
CA THR A 199 16.93 -3.69 -11.45
C THR A 199 17.40 -5.11 -11.22
N ILE A 200 16.59 -5.91 -10.55
CA ILE A 200 16.88 -7.31 -10.20
C ILE A 200 15.87 -8.20 -10.91
N GLN A 201 16.35 -9.08 -11.78
CA GLN A 201 15.54 -10.13 -12.37
C GLN A 201 15.35 -11.24 -11.33
N VAL A 202 14.09 -11.53 -10.98
CA VAL A 202 13.72 -12.48 -9.93
C VAL A 202 13.24 -13.82 -10.49
N ASP A 203 12.83 -13.84 -11.77
CA ASP A 203 12.51 -15.03 -12.56
C ASP A 203 12.59 -14.70 -14.07
N ASP A 204 12.24 -15.66 -14.93
CA ASP A 204 12.33 -15.53 -16.39
C ASP A 204 11.53 -14.36 -16.98
N HIS A 205 10.54 -13.85 -16.24
CA HIS A 205 9.58 -12.88 -16.74
C HIS A 205 9.44 -11.64 -15.88
N THR A 206 10.16 -11.53 -14.76
CA THR A 206 9.87 -10.50 -13.76
C THR A 206 11.12 -9.82 -13.25
N GLU A 207 11.04 -8.49 -13.18
CA GLU A 207 12.08 -7.60 -12.68
C GLU A 207 11.55 -6.73 -11.56
N PHE A 208 12.33 -6.61 -10.48
CA PHE A 208 12.07 -5.68 -9.38
C PHE A 208 13.00 -4.48 -9.52
N TYR A 209 12.44 -3.29 -9.42
CA TYR A 209 13.11 -2.02 -9.66
C TYR A 209 13.16 -1.18 -8.39
N TYR A 210 14.34 -0.67 -8.07
CA TYR A 210 14.61 0.15 -6.89
C TYR A 210 15.25 1.43 -7.38
N ALA A 211 14.63 2.58 -7.14
CA ALA A 211 15.10 3.87 -7.64
C ALA A 211 15.26 4.92 -6.53
N HIS A 212 15.81 6.06 -6.95
CA HIS A 212 16.10 7.23 -6.14
C HIS A 212 17.12 6.98 -5.03
N LEU A 213 18.03 6.02 -5.24
CA LEU A 213 19.02 5.66 -4.24
C LEU A 213 20.04 6.80 -4.04
N SER A 214 20.47 7.02 -2.80
CA SER A 214 21.56 7.98 -2.54
C SER A 214 22.93 7.38 -2.87
N LYS A 215 23.09 6.06 -2.69
CA LYS A 215 24.30 5.30 -3.01
C LYS A 215 24.00 3.80 -3.05
N TYR A 216 24.87 3.04 -3.73
CA TYR A 216 24.84 1.59 -3.69
C TYR A 216 25.52 1.01 -2.45
N ALA A 217 25.12 -0.22 -2.11
CA ALA A 217 25.91 -1.09 -1.26
C ALA A 217 27.15 -1.62 -2.01
N ALA A 218 28.00 -2.36 -1.32
CA ALA A 218 29.19 -2.93 -1.95
C ALA A 218 28.80 -3.93 -3.06
N ASN A 219 29.54 -3.87 -4.18
CA ASN A 219 29.49 -4.84 -5.27
C ASN A 219 28.14 -4.93 -6.02
N ILE A 220 27.41 -3.82 -6.09
CA ILE A 220 26.15 -3.72 -6.83
C ILE A 220 26.44 -3.31 -8.27
N LYS A 221 26.40 -4.30 -9.19
CA LYS A 221 26.63 -4.14 -10.63
C LYS A 221 25.95 -5.29 -11.40
N GLU A 222 25.81 -5.11 -12.71
CA GLU A 222 25.19 -6.12 -13.58
C GLU A 222 25.88 -7.49 -13.47
N GLY A 223 25.06 -8.56 -13.52
CA GLY A 223 25.49 -9.95 -13.40
C GLY A 223 25.66 -10.46 -11.97
N VAL A 224 25.67 -9.59 -10.96
CA VAL A 224 25.78 -10.00 -9.56
C VAL A 224 24.48 -10.63 -9.07
N LYS A 225 24.58 -11.82 -8.47
CA LYS A 225 23.47 -12.48 -7.78
C LYS A 225 23.29 -11.89 -6.40
N VAL A 226 22.03 -11.74 -5.99
CA VAL A 226 21.66 -11.28 -4.65
C VAL A 226 20.65 -12.21 -4.01
N THR A 227 20.65 -12.28 -2.68
CA THR A 227 19.64 -13.00 -1.91
C THR A 227 18.53 -12.06 -1.45
N ALA A 228 17.35 -12.59 -1.13
CA ALA A 228 16.33 -11.82 -0.44
C ALA A 228 16.86 -11.29 0.90
N GLY A 229 16.57 -10.03 1.23
CA GLY A 229 17.09 -9.35 2.41
C GLY A 229 18.55 -8.89 2.29
N GLN A 230 19.23 -9.08 1.16
CA GLN A 230 20.57 -8.53 0.96
C GLN A 230 20.53 -7.01 0.82
N LEU A 231 21.43 -6.30 1.51
CA LEU A 231 21.60 -4.85 1.38
C LEU A 231 22.07 -4.50 -0.05
N ILE A 232 21.34 -3.63 -0.74
CA ILE A 232 21.61 -3.24 -2.13
C ILE A 232 21.87 -1.74 -2.30
N GLY A 233 21.50 -0.93 -1.33
CA GLY A 233 21.70 0.51 -1.42
C GLY A 233 21.05 1.24 -0.27
N TYR A 234 20.87 2.53 -0.47
CA TYR A 234 20.34 3.41 0.55
C TYR A 234 19.38 4.40 -0.08
N VAL A 235 18.29 4.68 0.62
CA VAL A 235 17.25 5.64 0.22
C VAL A 235 17.86 7.01 -0.05
N GLY A 236 17.32 7.72 -1.03
CA GLY A 236 17.76 9.06 -1.42
C GLY A 236 16.69 9.84 -2.16
N SER A 237 17.15 10.82 -2.93
CA SER A 237 16.31 11.71 -3.74
C SER A 237 16.94 11.98 -5.10
N SER A 238 17.71 11.01 -5.61
CA SER A 238 18.44 11.15 -6.89
C SER A 238 17.52 10.96 -8.09
N GLY A 239 17.76 11.70 -9.17
CA GLY A 239 17.05 11.58 -10.45
C GLY A 239 16.34 12.86 -10.84
N TYR A 240 15.46 12.76 -11.83
CA TYR A 240 14.81 13.89 -12.52
C TYR A 240 15.81 14.89 -13.12
N GLY A 241 16.87 14.38 -13.75
CA GLY A 241 17.90 15.20 -14.40
C GLY A 241 19.19 14.44 -14.76
N PRO A 242 20.25 15.15 -15.19
CA PRO A 242 21.55 14.56 -15.46
C PRO A 242 22.19 13.94 -14.21
N GLU A 243 23.22 13.11 -14.40
CA GLU A 243 23.89 12.38 -13.33
C GLU A 243 24.33 13.30 -12.17
N GLY A 244 23.96 12.92 -10.95
CA GLY A 244 24.19 13.70 -9.73
C GLY A 244 23.02 14.60 -9.32
N THR A 245 21.94 14.71 -10.09
CA THR A 245 20.75 15.48 -9.69
C THR A 245 20.10 14.89 -8.44
N GLU A 246 19.92 15.69 -7.39
CA GLU A 246 19.19 15.27 -6.18
C GLU A 246 18.28 16.38 -5.62
N GLY A 247 17.37 16.01 -4.72
CA GLY A 247 16.54 16.97 -3.96
C GLY A 247 15.36 17.58 -4.71
N LYS A 248 14.97 17.01 -5.87
CA LYS A 248 13.80 17.48 -6.66
C LYS A 248 12.45 17.05 -6.09
N PHE A 249 12.44 16.13 -5.13
CA PHE A 249 11.26 15.54 -4.52
C PHE A 249 11.59 15.05 -3.09
N VAL A 250 10.55 14.78 -2.30
CA VAL A 250 10.71 14.25 -0.94
C VAL A 250 11.44 12.92 -0.99
N THR A 251 12.36 12.69 -0.07
CA THR A 251 13.18 11.47 -0.04
C THR A 251 12.32 10.21 0.14
N HIS A 252 12.50 9.21 -0.73
CA HIS A 252 11.76 7.95 -0.71
C HIS A 252 12.48 6.84 -1.47
N LEU A 253 12.09 5.60 -1.20
CA LEU A 253 12.34 4.48 -2.11
C LEU A 253 11.19 4.41 -3.13
N HIS A 254 11.51 4.48 -4.42
CA HIS A 254 10.57 4.06 -5.45
C HIS A 254 10.78 2.58 -5.74
N PHE A 255 9.74 1.76 -5.52
CA PHE A 255 9.77 0.33 -5.78
C PHE A 255 8.77 -0.04 -6.88
N GLY A 256 9.25 -0.72 -7.93
CA GLY A 256 8.43 -1.17 -9.05
C GLY A 256 8.56 -2.67 -9.31
N ILE A 257 7.50 -3.28 -9.83
CA ILE A 257 7.52 -4.66 -10.35
C ILE A 257 7.17 -4.58 -11.83
N TYR A 258 7.98 -5.22 -12.67
CA TYR A 258 7.83 -5.20 -14.11
C TYR A 258 7.79 -6.62 -14.65
N LYS A 259 6.77 -6.93 -15.46
CA LYS A 259 6.69 -8.17 -16.24
C LYS A 259 7.26 -7.92 -17.63
N ARG A 260 8.05 -8.86 -18.15
CA ARG A 260 8.70 -8.80 -19.46
C ARG A 260 7.89 -9.49 -20.56
N THR A 261 6.96 -10.38 -20.18
CA THR A 261 6.11 -11.15 -21.10
C THR A 261 4.62 -10.95 -20.75
N PRO A 262 3.71 -10.95 -21.74
CA PRO A 262 3.97 -10.98 -23.19
C PRO A 262 4.61 -9.68 -23.73
N ALA A 263 4.57 -8.60 -22.96
CA ALA A 263 5.28 -7.35 -23.22
C ALA A 263 5.73 -6.71 -21.90
N TYR A 264 6.70 -5.79 -21.98
CA TYR A 264 7.16 -5.05 -20.81
C TYR A 264 6.04 -4.16 -20.25
N HIS A 265 5.60 -4.42 -19.02
CA HIS A 265 4.60 -3.60 -18.35
C HIS A 265 4.80 -3.61 -16.83
N ALA A 266 4.41 -2.51 -16.20
CA ALA A 266 4.41 -2.40 -14.75
C ALA A 266 3.23 -3.18 -14.14
N VAL A 267 3.48 -3.74 -12.96
CA VAL A 267 2.48 -4.39 -12.10
C VAL A 267 2.44 -3.62 -10.79
N ASP A 268 1.24 -3.35 -10.29
CA ASP A 268 1.05 -2.68 -9.01
C ASP A 268 1.73 -3.47 -7.87
N PRO A 269 2.80 -2.92 -7.25
CA PRO A 269 3.53 -3.61 -6.20
C PRO A 269 2.88 -3.47 -4.82
N TYR A 270 1.81 -2.67 -4.68
CA TYR A 270 1.24 -2.28 -3.39
C TYR A 270 0.86 -3.47 -2.51
N LEU A 271 0.15 -4.45 -3.08
CA LEU A 271 -0.31 -5.61 -2.32
C LEU A 271 0.87 -6.49 -1.85
N TYR A 272 1.91 -6.61 -2.67
CA TYR A 272 3.14 -7.34 -2.32
C TYR A 272 3.87 -6.66 -1.17
N LEU A 273 4.06 -5.34 -1.26
CA LEU A 273 4.67 -4.53 -0.21
C LEU A 273 3.89 -4.65 1.11
N LYS A 274 2.54 -4.58 1.07
CA LYS A 274 1.71 -4.76 2.27
C LYS A 274 1.84 -6.17 2.85
N TRP A 275 1.87 -7.20 2.00
CA TRP A 275 2.06 -8.58 2.42
C TRP A 275 3.43 -8.81 3.08
N TRP A 276 4.50 -8.25 2.52
CA TRP A 276 5.86 -8.42 3.05
C TRP A 276 6.12 -7.63 4.33
N ALA A 277 5.37 -6.55 4.58
CA ALA A 277 5.47 -5.75 5.80
C ALA A 277 4.84 -6.39 7.06
N LEU A 278 4.04 -7.45 6.89
CA LEU A 278 3.37 -8.20 7.97
C LEU A 278 4.32 -9.18 8.68
#